data_AF-A0A969S9Y8-F1
#
_entry.id   AF-A0A969S9Y8-F1
#
_cell.length_a   1.000
_cell.length_b   1.000
_cell.length_c   1.000
_cell.angle_alpha   90.00
_cell.angle_beta   90.00
_cell.angle_gamma   90.00
#
_symmetry.space_group_name_H-M   'P 1'
#
loop_
_entity.id
_entity.type
_entity.pdbx_description
1 polymer ?
#
loop_
_entity_poly.entity_id
_entity_poly.type
_entity_poly.pdbx_seq_one_letter_code
_entity_poly.pdbx_strand_id
1 'polypeptide(L)'
;MTLIIGGLCAGQALHISPTDPIAVQIGLILGAIAGVGGGYFNRSVIWMLPIQGRKVFLNRLEQSVQSLGLGLLEEEPASEAANVATPTPLLARVYGATGLGSTFSGRLYVNVYQDTAEIMGRAATIKKLKLML
;
A
#
# COMPACT_ATOMS: atom_id res chain seq x y z
N MET A 1 -4.31 7.54 19.45
CA MET A 1 -3.90 8.74 20.24
C MET A 1 -3.75 10.00 19.40
N THR A 2 -3.31 9.95 18.15
CA THR A 2 -3.16 11.12 17.26
C THR A 2 -4.46 11.87 16.92
N LEU A 3 -5.60 11.17 16.86
CA LEU A 3 -6.94 11.76 16.68
C LEU A 3 -7.37 12.70 17.82
N ILE A 4 -6.96 12.39 19.06
CA ILE A 4 -7.31 13.18 20.25
C ILE A 4 -6.52 14.51 20.25
N ILE A 5 -5.25 14.46 19.83
CA ILE A 5 -4.36 15.64 19.79
C ILE A 5 -4.78 16.59 18.67
N GLY A 6 -5.12 16.07 17.48
CA GLY A 6 -5.61 16.88 16.37
C GLY A 6 -6.93 17.61 16.70
N GLY A 7 -7.84 16.94 17.42
CA GLY A 7 -9.09 17.55 17.89
C GLY A 7 -8.88 18.64 18.95
N LEU A 8 -7.93 18.44 19.87
CA LEU A 8 -7.64 19.41 20.94
C LEU A 8 -6.99 20.71 20.42
N CYS A 9 -6.08 20.62 19.45
CA CYS A 9 -5.44 21.81 18.86
C CYS A 9 -6.42 22.63 18.00
N ALA A 10 -7.34 21.98 17.29
CA ALA A 10 -8.39 22.67 16.52
C ALA A 10 -9.41 23.37 17.44
N GLY A 11 -9.76 22.75 18.58
CA GLY A 11 -10.69 23.33 19.55
C GLY A 11 -10.15 24.59 20.27
N GLN A 12 -8.85 24.64 20.56
CA GLN A 12 -8.25 25.82 21.20
C GLN A 12 -8.05 27.00 20.25
N ALA A 13 -7.83 26.76 18.95
CA ALA A 13 -7.65 27.83 17.97
C ALA A 13 -8.94 28.60 17.64
N LEU A 14 -10.12 28.02 17.92
CA LEU A 14 -11.41 28.56 17.51
C LEU A 14 -12.23 29.19 18.64
N HIS A 15 -11.83 29.10 19.91
CA HIS A 15 -12.63 29.61 21.06
C HIS A 15 -14.08 29.08 21.10
N ILE A 16 -14.40 28.00 20.39
CA ILE A 16 -15.75 27.42 20.35
C ILE A 16 -15.84 26.38 21.46
N SER A 17 -16.83 26.52 22.35
CA SER A 17 -17.11 25.50 23.36
C SER A 17 -17.42 24.16 22.66
N PRO A 18 -16.82 23.03 23.08
CA PRO A 18 -17.05 21.72 22.47
C PRO A 18 -18.50 21.19 22.62
N THR A 19 -19.37 21.95 23.27
CA THR A 19 -20.80 21.68 23.47
C THR A 19 -21.72 22.43 22.50
N ASP A 20 -21.19 23.27 21.61
CA ASP A 20 -22.00 24.00 20.63
C ASP A 20 -22.53 23.04 19.53
N PRO A 21 -23.85 22.91 19.29
CA PRO A 21 -24.41 21.95 18.34
C PRO A 21 -23.83 22.08 16.93
N ILE A 22 -23.45 23.30 16.54
CA ILE A 22 -22.84 23.60 15.24
C ILE A 22 -21.42 23.01 15.16
N ALA A 23 -20.63 23.11 16.23
CA ALA A 23 -19.28 22.54 16.27
C ALA A 23 -19.31 21.00 16.21
N VAL A 24 -20.29 20.39 16.88
CA VAL A 24 -20.48 18.93 16.85
C VAL A 24 -20.89 18.46 15.45
N GLN A 25 -21.79 19.17 14.76
CA GLN A 25 -22.17 18.83 13.38
C GLN A 25 -21.00 18.97 12.40
N ILE A 26 -20.24 20.05 12.49
CA ILE A 26 -19.03 20.26 11.66
C ILE A 26 -18.01 19.16 11.94
N GLY A 27 -17.76 18.83 13.21
CA GLY A 27 -16.87 17.75 13.63
C GLY A 27 -17.31 16.37 13.13
N LEU A 28 -18.62 16.08 13.13
CA LEU A 28 -19.18 14.84 12.59
C LEU A 28 -19.01 14.75 11.08
N ILE A 29 -19.28 15.82 10.33
CA ILE A 29 -19.14 15.85 8.87
C ILE A 29 -17.67 15.72 8.48
N LEU A 30 -16.78 16.50 9.10
CA LEU A 30 -15.33 16.39 8.88
C LEU A 30 -14.79 15.02 9.27
N GLY A 31 -15.24 14.48 10.41
CA GLY A 31 -14.87 13.14 10.87
C GLY A 31 -15.33 12.05 9.91
N ALA A 32 -16.55 12.16 9.37
CA ALA A 32 -17.07 11.24 8.37
C ALA A 32 -16.30 11.34 7.05
N ILE A 33 -16.02 12.55 6.55
CA ILE A 33 -15.23 12.76 5.33
C ILE A 33 -13.80 12.23 5.52
N ALA A 34 -13.16 12.50 6.66
CA ALA A 34 -11.84 12.01 6.98
C ALA A 34 -11.82 10.47 7.13
N GLY A 35 -12.86 9.88 7.73
CA GLY A 35 -13.00 8.44 7.88
C GLY A 35 -13.17 7.74 6.53
N VAL A 36 -14.06 8.25 5.67
CA VAL A 36 -14.30 7.72 4.32
C VAL A 36 -13.07 7.91 3.44
N GLY A 37 -12.47 9.10 3.46
CA GLY A 37 -11.24 9.41 2.72
C GLY A 37 -10.09 8.50 3.15
N GLY A 38 -9.81 8.41 4.46
CA GLY A 38 -8.76 7.56 5.01
C GLY A 38 -8.97 6.07 4.67
N GLY A 39 -10.20 5.58 4.74
CA GLY A 39 -10.55 4.21 4.36
C GLY A 39 -10.32 3.90 2.88
N TYR A 40 -10.66 4.84 1.99
CA TYR A 40 -10.48 4.66 0.55
C TYR A 40 -9.00 4.54 0.15
N PHE A 41 -8.12 5.35 0.76
CA PHE A 41 -6.69 5.32 0.46
C PHE A 41 -5.94 4.15 1.13
N ASN A 42 -6.50 3.54 2.19
CA ASN A 42 -5.87 2.45 2.93
C ASN A 42 -6.37 1.05 2.51
N ARG A 43 -6.67 0.84 1.22
CA ARG A 43 -7.06 -0.48 0.71
C ARG A 43 -5.88 -1.18 0.03
N SER A 44 -5.64 -2.43 0.42
CA SER A 44 -4.75 -3.36 -0.29
C SER A 44 -5.51 -4.10 -1.39
N VAL A 45 -4.83 -4.34 -2.51
CA VAL A 45 -5.37 -5.03 -3.70
C VAL A 45 -4.36 -6.09 -4.14
N ILE A 46 -4.86 -7.15 -4.75
CA ILE A 46 -4.07 -8.20 -5.40
C ILE A 46 -4.31 -8.06 -6.91
N TRP A 47 -3.23 -8.02 -7.68
CA TRP A 47 -3.27 -7.97 -9.13
C TRP A 47 -2.46 -9.12 -9.71
N MET A 48 -3.14 -10.03 -10.40
CA MET A 48 -2.53 -11.13 -11.14
C MET A 48 -2.39 -10.74 -12.61
N LEU A 49 -1.25 -11.01 -13.20
CA LEU A 49 -0.99 -10.75 -14.62
C LEU A 49 -0.16 -11.89 -15.24
N PRO A 50 -0.42 -12.25 -16.51
CA PRO A 50 0.41 -13.20 -17.24
C PRO A 50 1.75 -12.58 -17.63
N ILE A 51 2.84 -13.33 -17.51
CA ILE A 51 4.20 -12.87 -17.85
C ILE A 51 4.77 -13.68 -19.01
N GLN A 52 5.40 -12.99 -19.97
CA GLN A 52 6.02 -13.64 -21.15
C GLN A 52 7.47 -14.09 -20.91
N GLY A 53 7.98 -13.92 -19.68
CA GLY A 53 9.32 -14.30 -19.30
C GLY A 53 9.78 -13.63 -18.02
N ARG A 54 10.20 -14.44 -17.04
CA ARG A 54 10.58 -13.98 -15.69
C ARG A 54 11.60 -12.85 -15.69
N LYS A 55 12.70 -12.96 -16.43
CA LYS A 55 13.76 -11.95 -16.45
C LYS A 55 13.29 -10.60 -17.01
N VAL A 56 12.53 -10.63 -18.10
CA VAL A 56 12.01 -9.41 -18.73
C VAL A 56 11.01 -8.72 -17.82
N PHE A 57 10.12 -9.49 -17.20
CA PHE A 57 9.18 -8.98 -16.21
C PHE A 57 9.89 -8.35 -15.01
N LEU A 58 10.86 -9.05 -14.41
CA LEU A 58 11.58 -8.56 -13.24
C LEU A 58 12.35 -7.27 -13.53
N ASN A 59 12.99 -7.15 -14.70
CA ASN A 59 13.68 -5.92 -15.09
C ASN A 59 12.72 -4.73 -15.25
N ARG A 60 11.58 -4.95 -15.91
CA ARG A 60 10.56 -3.88 -16.07
C ARG A 60 9.96 -3.50 -14.73
N LEU A 61 9.60 -4.49 -13.93
CA LEU A 61 9.07 -4.29 -12.59
C LEU A 61 10.04 -3.50 -11.72
N GLU A 62 11.33 -3.86 -11.72
CA GLU A 62 12.34 -3.16 -10.94
C GLU A 62 12.50 -1.70 -11.36
N GLN A 63 12.50 -1.40 -12.67
CA GLN A 63 12.49 -0.03 -13.17
C GLN A 63 11.24 0.74 -12.72
N SER A 64 10.06 0.14 -12.85
CA SER A 64 8.80 0.78 -12.44
C SER A 64 8.77 1.04 -10.93
N VAL A 65 9.20 0.07 -10.13
CA VAL A 65 9.20 0.16 -8.66
C VAL A 65 10.24 1.18 -8.17
N GLN A 66 11.42 1.25 -8.78
CA GLN A 66 12.42 2.29 -8.50
C GLN A 66 11.91 3.70 -8.84
N SER A 67 11.19 3.86 -9.96
CA SER A 67 10.56 5.15 -10.32
C SER A 67 9.49 5.59 -9.31
N LEU A 68 8.91 4.65 -8.57
CA LEU A 68 7.99 4.90 -7.46
C LEU A 68 8.71 5.19 -6.13
N GLY A 69 10.05 5.21 -6.12
CA GLY A 69 10.86 5.41 -4.92
C GLY A 69 10.86 4.21 -3.97
N LEU A 70 10.51 3.04 -4.48
CA LEU A 70 10.54 1.79 -3.73
C LEU A 70 11.83 1.03 -4.04
N GLY A 71 12.48 0.51 -3.00
CA GLY A 71 13.65 -0.37 -3.10
C GLY A 71 13.28 -1.80 -2.77
N LEU A 72 14.15 -2.74 -3.17
CA LEU A 72 14.08 -4.13 -2.73
C LEU A 72 14.44 -4.19 -1.24
N LEU A 73 13.56 -4.78 -0.43
CA LEU A 73 13.79 -4.99 1.01
C LEU A 73 14.18 -6.43 1.29
N GLU A 74 13.50 -7.36 0.64
CA GLU A 74 13.65 -8.78 0.89
C GLU A 74 13.46 -9.54 -0.43
N GLU A 75 14.33 -10.52 -0.65
CA GLU A 75 14.26 -11.43 -1.77
C GLU A 75 14.44 -12.83 -1.21
N GLU A 76 13.37 -13.62 -1.26
CA GLU A 76 13.43 -15.03 -0.91
C GLU A 76 13.39 -15.86 -2.19
N PRO A 77 14.47 -16.61 -2.50
CA PRO A 77 14.40 -17.65 -3.52
C PRO A 77 13.47 -18.73 -2.97
N ALA A 78 12.31 -18.89 -3.60
CA ALA A 78 11.35 -19.87 -3.12
C ALA A 78 11.90 -21.28 -3.35
N SER A 79 12.01 -22.02 -2.25
CA SER A 79 12.51 -23.39 -2.23
C SER A 79 11.58 -24.33 -3.00
N GLU A 80 12.14 -25.22 -3.80
CA GLU A 80 11.48 -26.32 -4.51
C GLU A 80 10.94 -27.42 -3.56
N ALA A 81 10.57 -27.08 -2.33
CA ALA A 81 9.94 -28.01 -1.39
C ALA A 81 8.47 -28.19 -1.78
N ALA A 82 8.25 -29.08 -2.73
CA ALA A 82 6.96 -29.63 -3.08
C ALA A 82 6.28 -30.23 -1.84
N ASN A 83 5.30 -29.53 -1.28
CA ASN A 83 4.28 -30.14 -0.45
C ASN A 83 2.91 -29.55 -0.78
N VAL A 84 2.22 -30.30 -1.64
CA VAL A 84 0.78 -30.54 -1.76
C VAL A 84 -0.15 -29.38 -1.33
N ALA A 85 -0.86 -28.85 -2.33
CA ALA A 85 -2.09 -28.05 -2.29
C ALA A 85 -2.01 -26.51 -2.32
N THR A 86 -0.83 -25.88 -2.25
CA THR A 86 -0.72 -24.42 -2.45
C THR A 86 0.24 -24.12 -3.60
N PRO A 87 -0.12 -23.25 -4.57
CA PRO A 87 0.82 -22.83 -5.61
C PRO A 87 2.00 -22.10 -4.94
N THR A 88 3.14 -22.79 -4.83
CA THR A 88 4.37 -22.21 -4.31
C THR A 88 4.93 -21.25 -5.36
N PRO A 89 5.19 -19.97 -5.03
CA PRO A 89 5.87 -19.07 -5.95
C PRO A 89 7.28 -19.61 -6.24
N LEU A 90 7.84 -19.30 -7.41
CA LEU A 90 9.24 -19.59 -7.74
C LEU A 90 10.18 -18.51 -7.18
N LEU A 91 9.65 -17.32 -6.94
CA LEU A 91 10.38 -16.18 -6.41
C LEU A 91 9.41 -15.27 -5.66
N ALA A 92 9.76 -14.92 -4.42
CA ALA A 92 9.03 -13.95 -3.62
C ALA A 92 9.93 -12.73 -3.38
N ARG A 93 9.46 -11.54 -3.78
CA ARG A 93 10.17 -10.27 -3.57
C ARG A 93 9.29 -9.29 -2.84
N VAL A 94 9.86 -8.59 -1.87
CA VAL A 94 9.19 -7.52 -1.13
C VAL A 94 9.90 -6.21 -1.44
N TYR A 95 9.12 -5.26 -1.96
CA TYR A 95 9.57 -3.90 -2.21
C TYR A 95 8.92 -2.93 -1.23
N GLY A 96 9.65 -1.91 -0.83
CA GLY A 96 9.15 -0.87 0.07
C GLY A 96 10.00 0.39 0.01
N ALA A 97 9.47 1.50 0.52
CA ALA A 97 10.26 2.73 0.57
C ALA A 97 11.41 2.59 1.56
N THR A 98 12.59 3.04 1.16
CA THR A 98 13.78 3.12 2.00
C THR A 98 13.87 4.53 2.62
N GLY A 99 14.17 4.63 3.91
CA GLY A 99 14.32 5.91 4.63
C GLY A 99 13.13 6.33 5.53
N LEU A 100 13.06 7.62 5.90
CA LEU A 100 12.12 8.18 6.90
C LEU A 100 10.64 8.09 6.49
N GLY A 101 10.32 7.82 5.21
CA GLY A 101 8.95 7.62 4.72
C GLY A 101 8.43 6.18 4.79
N SER A 102 9.23 5.23 5.28
CA SER A 102 8.93 3.79 5.21
C SER A 102 7.69 3.37 5.99
N THR A 103 7.40 4.03 7.13
CA THR A 103 6.26 3.71 8.00
C THR A 103 4.90 3.96 7.33
N PHE A 104 4.86 4.89 6.37
CA PHE A 104 3.62 5.29 5.70
C PHE A 104 3.56 4.92 4.23
N SER A 105 4.60 4.33 3.62
CA SER A 105 4.64 4.06 2.16
C SER A 105 3.93 2.75 1.75
N GLY A 106 3.77 1.81 2.68
CA GLY A 106 3.22 0.49 2.36
C GLY A 106 4.24 -0.39 1.65
N ARG A 107 3.97 -1.71 1.66
CA ARG A 107 4.84 -2.72 1.04
C ARG A 107 4.17 -3.25 -0.23
N LEU A 108 5.00 -3.62 -1.20
CA LEU A 108 4.62 -4.27 -2.43
C LEU A 108 5.21 -5.68 -2.42
N TYR A 109 4.34 -6.68 -2.39
CA TYR A 109 4.70 -8.09 -2.40
C TYR A 109 4.53 -8.59 -3.83
N VAL A 110 5.54 -9.28 -4.33
CA VAL A 110 5.56 -9.80 -5.70
C VAL A 110 5.92 -11.27 -5.64
N ASN A 111 4.96 -12.09 -6.03
CA ASN A 111 5.11 -13.52 -6.16
C ASN A 111 5.16 -13.87 -7.65
N VAL A 112 6.23 -14.51 -8.09
CA VAL A 112 6.41 -14.88 -9.49
C VAL A 112 6.28 -16.40 -9.62
N TYR A 113 5.37 -16.84 -10.48
CA TYR A 113 5.17 -18.23 -10.89
C TYR A 113 5.82 -18.48 -12.25
N GLN A 114 5.50 -19.60 -12.92
CA GLN A 114 6.03 -19.92 -14.24
C GLN A 114 5.57 -18.91 -15.31
N ASP A 115 4.25 -18.75 -15.47
CA ASP A 115 3.65 -17.91 -16.52
C ASP A 115 2.80 -16.76 -15.97
N THR A 116 2.72 -16.61 -14.65
CA THR A 116 1.93 -15.58 -13.97
C THR A 116 2.73 -14.91 -12.87
N ALA A 117 2.47 -13.63 -12.66
CA ALA A 117 2.95 -12.87 -11.52
C ALA A 117 1.76 -12.35 -10.72
N GLU A 118 1.84 -12.48 -9.40
CA GLU A 118 0.91 -11.90 -8.45
C GLU A 118 1.59 -10.74 -7.74
N ILE A 119 0.97 -9.57 -7.82
CA ILE A 119 1.44 -8.34 -7.19
C ILE A 119 0.41 -7.88 -6.19
N MET A 120 0.79 -7.83 -4.92
CA MET A 120 -0.05 -7.37 -3.82
C MET A 120 0.52 -6.11 -3.18
N GLY A 121 -0.34 -5.16 -2.85
CA GLY A 121 0.08 -3.89 -2.28
C GLY A 121 -1.08 -2.92 -2.20
N ARG A 122 -0.77 -1.64 -1.96
CA ARG A 122 -1.82 -0.60 -1.88
C ARG A 122 -2.44 -0.33 -3.23
N ALA A 123 -3.75 -0.09 -3.25
CA ALA A 123 -4.51 0.19 -4.46
C ALA A 123 -3.91 1.33 -5.28
N ALA A 124 -3.50 2.43 -4.63
CA ALA A 124 -2.90 3.58 -5.30
C ALA A 124 -1.56 3.23 -5.98
N THR A 125 -0.72 2.43 -5.31
CA THR A 125 0.56 1.97 -5.84
C THR A 125 0.35 1.00 -7.00
N ILE A 126 -0.52 0.00 -6.85
CA ILE A 126 -0.86 -0.96 -7.92
C ILE A 126 -1.46 -0.25 -9.13
N LYS A 127 -2.34 0.74 -8.93
CA LYS A 127 -2.95 1.50 -10.02
C LYS A 127 -1.89 2.26 -10.84
N LYS A 128 -0.89 2.84 -10.18
CA LYS A 128 0.25 3.48 -10.86
C LYS A 128 1.12 2.45 -11.58
N LEU A 129 1.41 1.33 -10.92
CA LEU A 129 2.23 0.26 -11.48
C LEU A 129 1.58 -0.33 -12.75
N LYS A 130 0.25 -0.49 -12.76
CA LYS A 130 -0.52 -0.95 -13.93
C LYS A 130 -0.44 -0.01 -15.13
N LEU A 131 -0.15 1.27 -14.94
CA LEU A 131 0.04 2.22 -16.04
C LEU A 131 1.48 2.20 -16.60
N MET A 132 2.42 1.60 -15.88
CA MET A 132 3.85 1.60 -16.22
C MET A 132 4.36 0.25 -16.75
N LEU A 133 3.67 -0.85 -16.46
CA LEU A 133 3.94 -2.21 -16.93
C LEU A 133 3.21 -2.52 -18.25
#